data_AF-A0A9J6B7T9-F1
#
_entry.id   AF-A0A9J6B7T9-F1
#
_cell.length_a   1.000
_cell.length_b   1.000
_cell.length_c   1.000
_cell.angle_alpha   90.00
_cell.angle_beta   90.00
_cell.angle_gamma   90.00
#
_symmetry.space_group_name_H-M   'P 1'
#
loop_
_entity.id
_entity.type
_entity.pdbx_description
1 polymer ?
#
loop_
_entity_poly.entity_id
_entity_poly.type
_entity_poly.pdbx_seq_one_letter_code
_entity_poly.pdbx_strand_id
1 'polypeptide(L)'
;MHYEMILSTRIIAEEWGMSTLKEMDYIHPEQKVAVKYNYWDYMEGFNKVLLYENVNKKHSWFIKICSNIFDKHVPNWFCKW
;
A
#
# COMPACT_ATOMS: atom_id res chain seq x y z
N MET A 1 12.51 -18.64 10.39
CA MET A 1 11.22 -18.76 9.69
C MET A 1 11.18 -17.68 8.63
N HIS A 2 11.08 -18.06 7.36
CA HIS A 2 10.85 -17.12 6.26
C HIS A 2 9.38 -17.20 5.89
N TYR A 3 8.71 -16.06 5.92
CA TYR A 3 7.34 -15.93 5.45
C TYR A 3 7.40 -15.44 4.00
N GLU A 4 6.74 -16.16 3.11
CA GLU A 4 6.62 -15.79 1.71
C GLU A 4 5.22 -15.21 1.48
N MET A 5 5.15 -13.98 0.98
CA MET A 5 3.91 -13.33 0.58
C MET A 5 3.84 -13.34 -0.94
N ILE A 6 2.85 -14.04 -1.49
CA ILE A 6 2.61 -14.11 -2.93
C ILE A 6 1.46 -13.16 -3.27
N LEU A 7 1.74 -12.12 -4.06
CA LEU A 7 0.73 -11.23 -4.59
C LEU A 7 0.01 -11.93 -5.73
N SER A 8 -1.25 -12.37 -5.61
CA SER A 8 -1.93 -13.14 -6.66
C SER A 8 -2.62 -12.28 -7.72
N THR A 9 -2.91 -11.02 -7.40
CA THR A 9 -3.80 -10.19 -8.22
C THR A 9 -3.44 -8.73 -8.10
N ARG A 10 -3.56 -8.00 -9.22
CA ARG A 10 -3.54 -6.55 -9.25
C ARG A 10 -4.97 -6.04 -9.22
N ILE A 11 -5.30 -5.23 -8.23
CA ILE A 11 -6.51 -4.39 -8.23
C ILE A 11 -6.07 -2.95 -8.43
N ILE A 12 -6.77 -2.19 -9.29
CA ILE A 12 -6.53 -0.74 -9.37
C ILE A 12 -7.22 -0.04 -8.19
N ALA A 13 -6.75 1.16 -7.84
CA ALA A 13 -7.24 1.88 -6.65
C ALA A 13 -8.77 2.02 -6.63
N GLU A 14 -9.35 2.34 -7.79
CA GLU A 14 -10.79 2.51 -7.97
C GLU A 14 -11.57 1.21 -7.74
N GLU A 15 -11.05 0.07 -8.18
CA GLU A 15 -11.66 -1.26 -7.93
C GLU A 15 -11.57 -1.65 -6.45
N TRP A 16 -10.55 -1.16 -5.75
CA TRP A 16 -10.39 -1.34 -4.31
C TRP A 16 -11.32 -0.42 -3.49
N GLY A 17 -12.07 0.47 -4.15
CA GLY A 17 -12.94 1.45 -3.51
C GLY A 17 -12.21 2.72 -3.06
N MET A 18 -10.94 2.88 -3.44
CA MET A 18 -10.14 4.08 -3.18
C MET A 18 -10.18 5.00 -4.39
N SER A 19 -10.07 6.31 -4.16
CA SER A 19 -9.95 7.25 -5.26
C SER A 19 -8.59 7.94 -5.25
N THR A 20 -7.98 7.99 -6.43
CA THR A 20 -6.78 8.78 -6.70
C THR A 20 -7.05 10.28 -6.79
N LEU A 21 -8.33 10.67 -6.90
CA LEU A 21 -8.78 12.05 -7.10
C LEU A 21 -9.77 12.55 -6.03
N LYS A 22 -10.45 11.64 -5.32
CA LYS A 22 -11.43 11.97 -4.28
C LYS A 22 -10.91 11.60 -2.91
N GLU A 23 -11.26 12.43 -1.95
CA GLU A 23 -11.05 12.16 -0.54
C GLU A 23 -12.18 11.28 -0.01
N MET A 24 -11.83 10.42 0.95
CA MET A 24 -12.74 9.62 1.75
C MET A 24 -12.67 10.10 3.20
N ASP A 25 -13.79 10.06 3.89
CA ASP A 25 -13.84 10.31 5.33
C ASP A 25 -13.56 9.01 6.08
N TYR A 26 -12.63 9.06 7.03
CA TYR A 26 -12.39 8.00 7.99
C TYR A 26 -12.56 8.56 9.40
N ILE A 27 -13.43 7.93 10.19
CA ILE A 27 -13.58 8.26 11.60
C ILE A 27 -12.85 7.17 12.37
N HIS A 28 -11.68 7.51 12.93
CA HIS A 28 -10.99 6.58 13.81
C HIS A 28 -11.88 6.26 15.02
N PRO A 29 -12.07 4.98 15.40
CA PRO A 29 -13.00 4.59 16.46
C PRO A 29 -12.81 5.36 17.77
N GLU A 30 -11.57 5.74 18.07
CA GLU A 30 -11.19 6.43 19.29
C GLU A 30 -11.20 7.96 19.18
N GLN A 31 -11.07 8.53 17.97
CA GLN A 31 -10.81 9.97 17.82
C GLN A 31 -12.07 10.80 17.56
N LYS A 32 -13.24 10.18 17.27
CA LYS A 32 -14.55 10.82 17.00
C LYS A 32 -14.55 12.01 16.02
N VAL A 33 -13.41 12.32 15.39
CA VAL A 33 -13.20 13.37 14.41
C VAL A 33 -12.96 12.67 13.07
N ALA A 34 -13.66 13.11 12.04
CA ALA A 34 -13.44 12.62 10.68
C ALA A 34 -12.10 13.15 10.16
N VAL A 35 -11.25 12.23 9.73
CA VAL A 35 -10.02 12.50 9.00
C VAL A 35 -10.29 12.23 7.53
N LYS A 36 -9.91 13.17 6.68
CA LYS A 36 -9.96 12.98 5.23
C LYS A 36 -8.68 12.34 4.75
N TYR A 37 -8.81 11.37 3.86
CA TYR A 37 -7.67 10.70 3.24
C TYR A 37 -8.01 10.30 1.81
N ASN A 38 -7.02 10.26 0.94
CA ASN A 38 -7.12 9.74 -0.41
C ASN A 38 -6.12 8.58 -0.61
N TYR A 39 -6.06 8.05 -1.83
CA TYR A 39 -5.14 6.98 -2.18
C TYR A 39 -3.66 7.31 -1.87
N TRP A 40 -3.23 8.55 -2.06
CA TRP A 40 -1.85 8.97 -1.83
C TRP A 40 -1.48 9.00 -0.35
N ASP A 41 -2.41 9.46 0.51
CA ASP A 41 -2.22 9.44 1.97
C ASP A 41 -2.08 8.00 2.47
N TYR A 42 -2.89 7.08 1.91
CA TYR A 42 -2.76 5.65 2.22
C TYR A 42 -1.40 5.08 1.81
N MET A 43 -0.94 5.36 0.59
CA MET A 43 0.36 4.90 0.11
C MET A 43 1.51 5.45 0.96
N GLU A 44 1.44 6.73 1.34
CA GLU A 44 2.44 7.33 2.23
C GLU A 44 2.45 6.66 3.61
N GLY A 45 1.27 6.43 4.20
CA GLY A 45 1.13 5.74 5.48
C GLY A 45 1.69 4.32 5.44
N PHE A 46 1.35 3.55 4.40
CA PHE A 46 1.88 2.20 4.19
C PHE A 46 3.41 2.20 4.14
N ASN A 47 4.00 3.11 3.36
CA ASN A 47 5.45 3.21 3.20
C ASN A 47 6.16 3.58 4.52
N LYS A 48 5.59 4.52 5.27
CA LYS A 48 6.12 4.92 6.60
C LYS A 48 6.07 3.76 7.59
N VAL A 49 4.97 3.01 7.64
CA VAL A 49 4.82 1.84 8.52
C VAL A 49 5.80 0.74 8.12
N LEU A 50 5.91 0.43 6.83
CA LEU A 50 6.83 -0.58 6.33
C LEU A 50 8.28 -0.25 6.69
N LEU A 51 8.69 1.02 6.51
CA LEU A 51 10.02 1.49 6.90
C LEU A 51 10.23 1.43 8.42
N TYR A 52 9.25 1.90 9.20
CA TYR A 52 9.31 1.87 10.65
C TYR A 52 9.47 0.44 11.19
N GLU A 53 8.68 -0.50 10.69
CA GLU A 53 8.74 -1.90 11.10
C GLU A 53 10.08 -2.55 10.71
N ASN A 54 10.57 -2.30 9.49
CA ASN A 54 11.87 -2.81 9.06
C ASN A 54 13.03 -2.28 9.93
N VAL A 55 13.03 -0.99 10.25
CA VAL A 55 14.09 -0.38 11.06
C VAL A 55 14.01 -0.81 12.53
N ASN A 56 12.81 -0.75 13.13
CA ASN A 56 12.66 -0.85 14.59
C ASN A 56 12.39 -2.26 15.08
N LYS A 57 11.77 -3.12 14.28
CA LYS A 57 11.45 -4.51 14.67
C LYS A 57 12.47 -5.52 14.14
N LYS A 58 13.52 -5.06 13.47
CA LYS A 58 14.52 -5.92 12.76
C LYS A 58 13.84 -6.88 11.79
N HIS A 59 12.65 -6.52 11.30
CA HIS A 59 12.01 -7.22 10.21
C HIS A 59 12.72 -6.84 8.91
N SER A 60 12.72 -7.76 7.95
CA SER A 60 13.26 -7.52 6.61
C SER A 60 12.19 -7.92 5.61
N TRP A 61 11.07 -7.20 5.66
CA TRP A 61 10.00 -7.41 4.69
C TRP A 61 10.51 -6.91 3.34
N PHE A 62 10.88 -7.86 2.48
CA PHE A 62 11.19 -7.60 1.08
C PHE A 62 9.93 -7.84 0.28
N ILE A 63 9.33 -6.75 -0.22
CA ILE A 63 8.23 -6.87 -1.18
C ILE A 63 8.88 -7.12 -2.54
N LYS A 64 9.09 -8.40 -2.88
CA LYS A 64 9.49 -8.80 -4.22
C LYS A 64 8.25 -8.91 -5.08
N ILE A 65 8.28 -8.19 -6.18
CA ILE A 65 7.18 -8.20 -7.13
C ILE A 65 7.55 -9.12 -8.27
N CYS A 66 6.84 -10.24 -8.34
CA CYS A 66 6.99 -11.18 -9.44
C CYS A 66 6.33 -10.60 -10.69
N SER A 67 7.15 -10.12 -11.63
CA SER A 67 6.70 -9.60 -12.93
C SER A 67 5.77 -10.56 -13.67
N ASN A 68 5.91 -11.86 -13.45
CA ASN A 68 5.10 -12.92 -14.07
C ASN A 68 3.62 -12.88 -13.66
N ILE A 69 3.26 -12.12 -12.61
CA ILE A 69 1.87 -11.98 -12.14
C ILE A 69 1.17 -10.84 -12.86
N PHE A 70 1.93 -9.90 -13.44
CA PHE A 70 1.35 -8.91 -14.31
C PHE A 70 1.60 -9.33 -15.76
N ASP A 71 0.60 -9.99 -16.36
CA ASP A 71 0.49 -10.14 -17.82
C ASP A 71 0.46 -8.78 -18.56
N LYS A 72 0.37 -7.68 -17.81
CA LYS A 72 0.43 -6.30 -18.29
C LYS A 72 1.61 -5.56 -17.69
N HIS A 73 2.20 -4.64 -18.46
CA HIS A 73 3.29 -3.77 -18.02
C HIS A 73 3.07 -3.23 -16.59
N VAL A 74 4.02 -3.52 -15.69
CA VAL A 74 4.13 -2.82 -14.41
C VAL A 74 4.29 -1.33 -14.73
N PRO A 75 3.44 -0.43 -14.19
CA PRO A 75 3.55 0.99 -14.50
C PRO A 75 4.91 1.53 -14.09
N ASN A 76 5.53 2.35 -14.95
CA ASN A 76 6.87 2.89 -14.71
C ASN A 76 7.00 3.70 -13.41
N TRP A 77 5.90 4.27 -12.91
CA TRP A 77 5.90 4.96 -11.61
C TRP A 77 6.14 4.00 -10.44
N PHE A 78 5.76 2.73 -10.60
CA PHE A 78 5.89 1.70 -9.58
C PHE A 78 7.34 1.21 -9.46
N CYS A 79 8.07 1.13 -10.58
CA CYS A 79 9.47 0.69 -10.61
C CYS A 79 10.48 1.77 -10.19
N LYS A 80 10.04 3.01 -9.95
CA LYS A 80 10.90 4.15 -9.61
C LYS A 80 11.03 4.40 -8.10
N TRP A 81 10.60 3.44 -7.29
CA TRP A 81 10.68 3.49 -5.83
C TRP A 81 12.06 3.14 -5.32
#